data_AF-A0A519Z705-F1
#
_entry.id   AF-A0A519Z705-F1
#
_cell.length_a   1.000
_cell.length_b   1.000
_cell.length_c   1.000
_cell.angle_alpha   90.00
_cell.angle_beta   90.00
_cell.angle_gamma   90.00
#
_symmetry.space_group_name_H-M   'P 1'
#
loop_
_entity.id
_entity.type
_entity.pdbx_description
1 polymer ?
#
loop_
_entity_poly.entity_id
_entity_poly.type
_entity_poly.pdbx_seq_one_letter_code
_entity_poly.pdbx_strand_id
1 'polypeptide(L)'
;MNRFTAPLTGSLALAALALLGSCSTSQQAETATTSPADRTEALGAQSSGTTPAGAAQSKGGVTLTPFNDSPKFPTAQMRLNAPVQGSTVPSGDVTFSYELTNFQLTKMTDSDHSMQMANSMKGQHIHNIVDNQPYTAHYDTKFTKPVPDGEHVVLSFLSRSYHESLKHRGAYDLRTITVGTPAPGTTPLNFDVKAPALFYSRPKDTYAGKDAQKIMLDFYLVNTTLAPDGNKVRATINGNEFMLDQWLP
;
A
#
# COMPACT_ATOMS: atom_id res chain seq x y z
N MET A 1 -3.41 45.52 -70.91
CA MET A 1 -3.75 46.76 -70.16
C MET A 1 -4.62 46.39 -68.98
N ASN A 2 -4.25 46.92 -67.81
CA ASN A 2 -4.95 46.95 -66.51
C ASN A 2 -5.24 45.63 -65.79
N ARG A 3 -4.25 45.20 -65.01
CA ARG A 3 -4.43 44.40 -63.78
C ARG A 3 -4.75 45.34 -62.61
N PHE A 4 -5.74 44.96 -61.81
CA PHE A 4 -6.11 45.61 -60.56
C PHE A 4 -5.09 45.29 -59.44
N THR A 5 -4.79 46.31 -58.66
CA THR A 5 -4.03 46.33 -57.40
C THR A 5 -4.91 46.03 -56.19
N ALA A 6 -4.45 45.21 -55.25
CA ALA A 6 -4.69 45.35 -53.80
C ALA A 6 -3.74 44.42 -52.99
N PRO A 7 -3.40 44.76 -51.73
CA PRO A 7 -2.15 44.37 -51.09
C PRO A 7 -2.27 43.22 -50.09
N LEU A 8 -1.11 42.64 -49.77
CA LEU A 8 -0.88 41.67 -48.69
C LEU A 8 -1.27 42.26 -47.33
N THR A 9 -2.10 41.54 -46.59
CA THR A 9 -2.18 41.62 -45.12
C THR A 9 -1.80 40.25 -44.56
N GLY A 10 -0.69 40.23 -43.81
CA GLY A 10 -0.21 39.05 -43.11
C GLY A 10 -1.05 38.77 -41.87
N SER A 11 -1.53 37.54 -41.74
CA SER A 11 -2.06 37.02 -40.48
C SER A 11 -0.97 36.21 -39.78
N LEU A 12 -0.50 36.75 -38.66
CA LEU A 12 0.40 36.11 -37.70
C LEU A 12 -0.35 34.92 -37.08
N ALA A 13 0.06 33.69 -37.40
CA ALA A 13 -0.44 32.48 -36.75
C ALA A 13 0.23 32.35 -35.37
N LEU A 14 -0.51 32.67 -34.31
CA LEU A 14 -0.10 32.43 -32.92
C LEU A 14 -0.41 30.97 -32.57
N ALA A 15 0.59 30.10 -32.71
CA ALA A 15 0.49 28.72 -32.24
C ALA A 15 0.61 28.69 -30.71
N ALA A 16 -0.53 28.58 -30.03
CA ALA A 16 -0.59 28.30 -28.60
C ALA A 16 -0.25 26.83 -28.35
N LEU A 17 0.98 26.57 -27.93
CA LEU A 17 1.44 25.25 -27.50
C LEU A 17 0.91 25.00 -26.09
N ALA A 18 -0.23 24.30 -25.98
CA ALA A 18 -0.79 23.85 -24.71
C ALA A 18 0.09 22.71 -24.16
N LEU A 19 1.01 23.05 -23.25
CA LEU A 19 1.69 22.10 -22.39
C LEU A 19 0.68 21.54 -21.38
N LEU A 20 0.11 20.38 -21.70
CA LEU A 20 -0.59 19.55 -20.72
C LEU A 20 0.45 18.98 -19.76
N GLY A 21 0.77 19.76 -18.71
CA GLY A 21 1.44 19.25 -17.54
C GLY A 21 0.49 18.33 -16.80
N SER A 22 0.64 17.02 -17.00
CA SER A 22 0.06 16.02 -16.11
C SER A 22 0.67 16.22 -14.73
N CYS A 23 -0.04 16.91 -13.85
CA CYS A 23 0.28 16.95 -12.43
C CYS A 23 0.12 15.53 -11.88
N SER A 24 1.22 14.79 -11.81
CA SER A 24 1.32 13.64 -10.94
C SER A 24 1.08 14.14 -9.53
N THR A 25 -0.10 13.87 -8.98
CA THR A 25 -0.38 14.04 -7.56
C THR A 25 0.72 13.30 -6.81
N SER A 26 1.63 14.06 -6.21
CA SER A 26 2.64 13.54 -5.30
C SER A 26 1.90 12.91 -4.13
N GLN A 27 1.71 11.59 -4.17
CA GLN A 27 1.56 10.82 -2.94
C GLN A 27 2.73 11.24 -2.06
N GLN A 28 2.45 11.92 -0.94
CA GLN A 28 3.48 12.20 0.04
C GLN A 28 4.07 10.87 0.46
N ALA A 29 5.31 10.62 0.04
CA ALA A 29 6.10 9.54 0.57
C ALA A 29 6.09 9.71 2.09
N GLU A 30 5.66 8.67 2.79
CA GLU A 30 5.79 8.62 4.24
C GLU A 30 7.28 8.45 4.54
N THR A 31 7.99 9.57 4.50
CA THR A 31 9.36 9.65 4.97
C THR A 31 9.25 9.50 6.48
N ALA A 32 9.94 8.52 7.07
CA ALA A 32 10.01 8.38 8.52
C ALA A 32 10.29 9.77 9.12
N THR A 33 9.33 10.31 9.89
CA THR A 33 9.36 11.72 10.32
C THR A 33 10.43 12.00 11.37
N THR A 34 11.21 10.99 11.76
CA THR A 34 12.45 11.09 12.54
C THR A 34 13.46 10.05 12.03
N SER A 35 14.75 10.35 12.19
CA SER A 35 15.81 9.43 11.78
C SER A 35 15.72 8.13 12.59
N PRO A 36 16.08 6.96 12.03
CA PRO A 36 16.23 5.72 12.81
C PRO A 36 17.17 5.86 14.04
N ALA A 37 17.94 6.94 14.12
CA ALA A 37 18.72 7.30 15.29
C ALA A 37 17.86 7.67 16.52
N ASP A 38 16.69 8.26 16.33
CA ASP A 38 15.90 8.88 17.41
C ASP A 38 14.84 7.94 18.00
N ARG A 39 14.70 6.71 17.47
CA ARG A 39 13.67 5.75 17.88
C ARG A 39 13.82 5.27 19.32
N THR A 40 15.05 5.18 19.83
CA THR A 40 15.29 4.70 21.19
C THR A 40 14.66 5.62 22.23
N GLU A 41 14.67 6.94 21.99
CA GLU A 41 14.03 7.92 22.86
C GLU A 41 12.50 7.89 22.71
N ALA A 42 12.00 7.69 21.48
CA ALA A 42 10.57 7.71 21.18
C ALA A 42 9.82 6.43 21.58
N LEU A 43 10.48 5.27 21.55
CA LEU A 43 9.86 3.95 21.78
C LEU A 43 10.16 3.37 23.18
N GLY A 44 11.18 3.90 23.87
CA GLY A 44 11.69 3.32 25.11
C GLY A 44 12.50 2.03 24.86
N ALA A 45 13.13 1.51 25.93
CA ALA A 45 13.93 0.30 25.83
C ALA A 45 13.02 -0.93 25.61
N GLN A 46 13.19 -1.60 24.47
CA GLN A 46 12.55 -2.88 24.16
C GLN A 46 13.63 -3.97 24.05
N SER A 47 13.36 -5.16 24.62
CA SER A 47 14.26 -6.30 24.53
C SER A 47 13.47 -7.60 24.34
N SER A 48 13.44 -8.12 23.13
CA SER A 48 13.01 -9.48 22.81
C SER A 48 13.59 -9.87 21.45
N GLY A 49 14.69 -10.63 21.49
CA GLY A 49 15.45 -11.00 20.29
C GLY A 49 14.60 -11.68 19.21
N THR A 50 14.90 -11.35 17.97
CA THR A 50 14.22 -11.92 16.80
C THR A 50 14.49 -13.42 16.66
N THR A 51 13.44 -14.23 16.60
CA THR A 51 13.53 -15.67 16.35
C THR A 51 13.04 -16.01 14.94
N PRO A 52 13.88 -16.59 14.06
CA PRO A 52 13.44 -17.07 12.76
C PRO A 52 12.33 -18.12 12.90
N ALA A 53 11.30 -18.00 12.07
CA ALA A 53 10.13 -18.88 12.09
C ALA A 53 10.17 -19.98 11.00
N GLY A 54 11.29 -20.07 10.28
CA GLY A 54 11.51 -21.02 9.19
C GLY A 54 12.94 -20.91 8.65
N ALA A 55 13.24 -21.69 7.62
CA ALA A 55 14.56 -21.66 6.98
C ALA A 55 14.75 -20.37 6.16
N ALA A 56 15.85 -19.66 6.41
CA ALA A 56 16.23 -18.52 5.58
C ALA A 56 16.65 -18.98 4.18
N GLN A 57 16.30 -18.19 3.16
CA GLN A 57 16.73 -18.42 1.78
C GLN A 57 17.79 -17.37 1.42
N SER A 58 18.94 -17.79 0.91
CA SER A 58 20.01 -16.87 0.50
C SER A 58 20.38 -17.06 -0.97
N LYS A 59 20.29 -16.00 -1.77
CA LYS A 59 20.65 -15.98 -3.19
C LYS A 59 21.18 -14.59 -3.57
N GLY A 60 22.27 -14.54 -4.34
CA GLY A 60 22.80 -13.28 -4.89
C GLY A 60 23.08 -12.19 -3.85
N GLY A 61 23.57 -12.55 -2.66
CA GLY A 61 23.85 -11.60 -1.58
C GLY A 61 22.63 -11.10 -0.82
N VAL A 62 21.42 -11.58 -1.16
CA VAL A 62 20.18 -11.29 -0.43
C VAL A 62 19.81 -12.50 0.42
N THR A 63 19.55 -12.27 1.70
CA THR A 63 19.00 -13.27 2.62
C THR A 63 17.59 -12.89 3.01
N LEU A 64 16.63 -13.73 2.64
CA LEU A 64 15.24 -13.62 3.06
C LEU A 64 15.02 -14.49 4.30
N THR A 65 14.65 -13.86 5.40
CA THR A 65 14.46 -14.52 6.70
C THR A 65 12.99 -14.48 7.12
N PRO A 66 12.29 -15.62 7.21
CA PRO A 66 10.94 -15.66 7.77
C PRO A 66 10.97 -15.44 9.29
N PHE A 67 10.02 -14.69 9.82
CA PHE A 67 9.84 -14.48 11.25
C PHE A 67 8.34 -14.49 11.60
N ASN A 68 8.01 -14.74 12.87
CA ASN A 68 6.62 -14.88 13.35
C ASN A 68 6.51 -14.59 14.86
N ASP A 69 7.41 -13.80 15.40
CA ASP A 69 7.50 -13.40 16.81
C ASP A 69 6.90 -12.02 17.09
N SER A 70 6.35 -11.36 16.05
CA SER A 70 5.60 -10.12 16.18
C SER A 70 4.36 -10.28 17.09
N PRO A 71 4.02 -9.27 17.93
CA PRO A 71 2.88 -9.32 18.84
C PRO A 71 1.60 -9.76 18.15
N LYS A 72 0.86 -10.68 18.76
CA LYS A 72 -0.35 -11.26 18.16
C LYS A 72 -1.59 -10.43 18.50
N PHE A 73 -2.50 -10.34 17.54
CA PHE A 73 -3.78 -9.63 17.65
C PHE A 73 -4.94 -10.53 17.19
N PRO A 74 -5.12 -11.74 17.73
CA PRO A 74 -6.02 -12.75 17.16
C PRO A 74 -7.49 -12.32 17.15
N THR A 75 -7.87 -11.40 18.02
CA THR A 75 -9.24 -10.88 18.15
C THR A 75 -9.42 -9.48 17.56
N ALA A 76 -8.39 -8.92 16.91
CA ALA A 76 -8.52 -7.64 16.21
C ALA A 76 -9.50 -7.78 15.06
N GLN A 77 -10.37 -6.78 14.93
CA GLN A 77 -11.36 -6.72 13.86
C GLN A 77 -11.37 -5.34 13.21
N MET A 78 -11.60 -5.33 11.90
CA MET A 78 -11.85 -4.15 11.11
C MET A 78 -13.11 -4.38 10.26
N ARG A 79 -13.96 -3.36 10.20
CA ARG A 79 -15.08 -3.30 9.25
C ARG A 79 -15.01 -1.98 8.50
N LEU A 80 -14.99 -2.02 7.17
CA LEU A 80 -15.13 -0.82 6.34
C LEU A 80 -16.62 -0.47 6.19
N ASN A 81 -17.06 0.63 6.81
CA ASN A 81 -18.43 1.13 6.78
C ASN A 81 -18.75 1.88 5.49
N ALA A 82 -17.82 2.71 5.02
CA ALA A 82 -17.91 3.45 3.76
C ALA A 82 -16.53 3.50 3.10
N PRO A 83 -16.43 3.36 1.77
CA PRO A 83 -17.53 3.11 0.82
C PRO A 83 -18.10 1.69 0.97
N VAL A 84 -19.39 1.52 0.71
CA VAL A 84 -20.06 0.21 0.80
C VAL A 84 -19.62 -0.67 -0.38
N GLN A 85 -19.52 -1.99 -0.16
CA GLN A 85 -19.19 -2.94 -1.23
C GLN A 85 -20.17 -2.83 -2.40
N GLY A 86 -19.64 -2.69 -3.61
CA GLY A 86 -20.41 -2.56 -4.86
C GLY A 86 -21.12 -1.21 -5.03
N SER A 87 -20.87 -0.24 -4.15
CA SER A 87 -21.51 1.07 -4.26
C SER A 87 -20.84 1.97 -5.30
N THR A 88 -21.63 2.87 -5.88
CA THR A 88 -21.14 4.04 -6.62
C THR A 88 -21.03 5.23 -5.68
N VAL A 89 -19.87 5.88 -5.67
CA VAL A 89 -19.59 7.10 -4.89
C VAL A 89 -19.32 8.29 -5.82
N PRO A 90 -19.48 9.55 -5.36
CA PRO A 90 -19.16 10.72 -6.16
C PRO A 90 -17.71 10.74 -6.67
N SER A 91 -17.49 11.42 -7.79
CA SER A 91 -16.16 11.68 -8.35
C SER A 91 -15.26 12.45 -7.37
N GLY A 92 -13.95 12.18 -7.41
CA GLY A 92 -12.94 12.88 -6.64
C GLY A 92 -12.60 12.20 -5.31
N ASP A 93 -12.83 12.91 -4.20
CA ASP A 93 -12.42 12.45 -2.87
C ASP A 93 -13.37 11.40 -2.31
N VAL A 94 -12.89 10.16 -2.19
CA VAL A 94 -13.63 9.05 -1.60
C VAL A 94 -13.43 9.05 -0.09
N THR A 95 -14.54 9.02 0.66
CA THR A 95 -14.52 8.87 2.12
C THR A 95 -14.38 7.41 2.50
N PHE A 96 -13.37 7.11 3.30
CA PHE A 96 -13.20 5.84 3.98
C PHE A 96 -13.54 5.99 5.46
N SER A 97 -14.35 5.08 5.99
CA SER A 97 -14.80 5.07 7.38
C SER A 97 -14.78 3.66 7.92
N TYR A 98 -14.06 3.43 9.01
CA TYR A 98 -13.80 2.12 9.60
C TYR A 98 -14.38 2.03 11.00
N GLU A 99 -14.76 0.83 11.39
CA GLU A 99 -14.95 0.44 12.78
C GLU A 99 -13.90 -0.60 13.15
N LEU A 100 -13.24 -0.41 14.30
CA LEU A 100 -12.17 -1.27 14.79
C LEU A 100 -12.52 -1.82 16.17
N THR A 101 -12.20 -3.09 16.39
CA THR A 101 -12.35 -3.76 17.70
C THR A 101 -11.03 -4.43 18.06
N ASN A 102 -10.61 -4.34 19.33
CA ASN A 102 -9.37 -4.94 19.85
C ASN A 102 -8.09 -4.54 19.09
N PHE A 103 -8.08 -3.35 18.49
CA PHE A 103 -6.91 -2.77 17.83
C PHE A 103 -6.92 -1.27 18.04
N GLN A 104 -5.76 -0.69 18.36
CA GLN A 104 -5.63 0.74 18.66
C GLN A 104 -4.73 1.40 17.63
N LEU A 105 -5.33 2.23 16.76
CA LEU A 105 -4.55 3.08 15.88
C LEU A 105 -3.68 4.02 16.71
N THR A 106 -2.56 4.40 16.13
CA THR A 106 -1.52 5.24 16.71
C THR A 106 -0.69 4.68 17.85
N LYS A 107 -1.07 3.53 18.41
CA LYS A 107 -0.28 2.87 19.44
C LYS A 107 0.99 2.27 18.83
N MET A 108 2.15 2.53 19.43
CA MET A 108 3.38 1.83 19.04
C MET A 108 3.30 0.34 19.34
N THR A 109 3.75 -0.49 18.40
CA THR A 109 3.79 -1.93 18.63
C THR A 109 5.00 -2.27 19.49
N ASP A 110 4.76 -3.01 20.57
CA ASP A 110 5.81 -3.42 21.49
C ASP A 110 6.63 -4.59 20.93
N SER A 111 7.74 -4.31 20.25
CA SER A 111 8.50 -5.32 19.52
C SER A 111 9.85 -4.77 19.04
N ASP A 112 10.91 -5.58 19.17
CA ASP A 112 12.24 -5.26 18.64
C ASP A 112 12.23 -4.95 17.13
N HIS A 113 11.28 -5.51 16.38
CA HIS A 113 11.10 -5.21 14.96
C HIS A 113 10.85 -3.73 14.69
N SER A 114 10.21 -3.01 15.63
CA SER A 114 10.00 -1.56 15.54
C SER A 114 11.30 -0.75 15.59
N MET A 115 12.36 -1.33 16.17
CA MET A 115 13.69 -0.74 16.23
C MET A 115 14.58 -1.17 15.06
N GLN A 116 14.31 -2.32 14.47
CA GLN A 116 15.18 -2.94 13.47
C GLN A 116 14.77 -2.66 12.02
N MET A 117 13.50 -2.34 11.78
CA MET A 117 12.95 -2.10 10.45
C MET A 117 12.28 -0.73 10.39
N ALA A 118 12.00 -0.24 9.18
CA ALA A 118 11.26 1.02 9.01
C ALA A 118 9.95 1.00 9.81
N ASN A 119 9.86 1.91 10.77
CA ASN A 119 8.76 2.02 11.72
C ASN A 119 8.06 3.37 11.57
N SER A 120 6.72 3.33 11.49
CA SER A 120 5.91 4.52 11.54
C SER A 120 5.98 5.15 12.92
N MET A 121 6.38 6.43 12.93
CA MET A 121 6.41 7.23 14.15
C MET A 121 5.03 7.65 14.63
N LYS A 122 4.00 7.38 13.84
CA LYS A 122 2.61 7.59 14.21
C LYS A 122 1.95 6.32 14.73
N GLY A 123 2.67 5.20 14.85
CA GLY A 123 2.19 3.95 15.48
C GLY A 123 1.41 3.02 14.55
N GLN A 124 0.62 2.12 15.13
CA GLN A 124 -0.27 1.18 14.44
C GLN A 124 -1.25 1.93 13.51
N HIS A 125 -1.51 1.37 12.35
CA HIS A 125 -2.27 2.06 11.30
C HIS A 125 -2.96 1.11 10.33
N ILE A 126 -3.79 1.67 9.46
CA ILE A 126 -4.44 0.94 8.37
C ILE A 126 -3.62 1.18 7.10
N HIS A 127 -3.24 0.10 6.42
CA HIS A 127 -2.82 0.18 5.03
C HIS A 127 -4.08 0.15 4.17
N ASN A 128 -4.24 1.12 3.28
CA ASN A 128 -5.29 1.16 2.27
C ASN A 128 -4.66 1.14 0.87
N ILE A 129 -4.96 0.09 0.11
CA ILE A 129 -4.51 -0.13 -1.26
C ILE A 129 -5.73 -0.01 -2.17
N VAL A 130 -5.59 0.80 -3.22
CA VAL A 130 -6.58 0.93 -4.29
C VAL A 130 -5.92 0.44 -5.57
N ASP A 131 -6.50 -0.58 -6.18
CA ASP A 131 -5.97 -1.32 -7.32
C ASP A 131 -4.52 -1.78 -7.09
N ASN A 132 -3.62 -1.45 -8.01
CA ASN A 132 -2.19 -1.78 -7.95
C ASN A 132 -1.33 -0.62 -7.44
N GLN A 133 -1.93 0.41 -6.84
CA GLN A 133 -1.17 1.53 -6.29
C GLN A 133 -0.48 1.16 -4.98
N PRO A 134 0.64 1.82 -4.61
CA PRO A 134 1.23 1.69 -3.28
C PRO A 134 0.20 1.98 -2.18
N TYR A 135 0.34 1.31 -1.04
CA TYR A 135 -0.52 1.59 0.11
C TYR A 135 -0.37 3.03 0.59
N THR A 136 -1.49 3.61 1.02
CA THR A 136 -1.54 4.80 1.86
C THR A 136 -1.73 4.37 3.32
N ALA A 137 -0.95 4.94 4.24
CA ALA A 137 -1.06 4.66 5.67
C ALA A 137 -2.03 5.65 6.32
N HIS A 138 -2.96 5.15 7.13
CA HIS A 138 -3.99 5.94 7.78
C HIS A 138 -4.06 5.66 9.28
N TYR A 139 -4.03 6.74 10.06
CA TYR A 139 -3.92 6.74 11.53
C TYR A 139 -5.26 7.06 12.22
N ASP A 140 -6.26 7.40 11.43
CA ASP A 140 -7.63 7.66 11.86
C ASP A 140 -8.57 6.64 11.23
N THR A 141 -9.67 6.36 11.92
CA THR A 141 -10.74 5.50 11.38
C THR A 141 -11.56 6.19 10.29
N LYS A 142 -11.33 7.47 10.02
CA LYS A 142 -12.00 8.20 8.96
C LYS A 142 -11.00 9.08 8.21
N PHE A 143 -10.99 8.98 6.90
CA PHE A 143 -10.19 9.83 6.03
C PHE A 143 -10.84 9.98 4.65
N THR A 144 -10.37 10.94 3.87
CA THR A 144 -10.68 11.06 2.45
C THR A 144 -9.39 10.94 1.63
N LYS A 145 -9.49 10.41 0.42
CA LYS A 145 -8.41 10.53 -0.56
C LYS A 145 -8.98 10.58 -1.98
N PRO A 146 -8.28 11.24 -2.91
CA PRO A 146 -8.68 11.23 -4.31
C PRO A 146 -8.59 9.82 -4.87
N VAL A 147 -9.65 9.38 -5.53
CA VAL A 147 -9.67 8.17 -6.36
C VAL A 147 -10.19 8.59 -7.74
N PRO A 148 -9.51 8.21 -8.84
CA PRO A 148 -9.99 8.52 -10.18
C PRO A 148 -11.40 7.96 -10.44
N ASP A 149 -12.11 8.50 -11.42
CA ASP A 149 -13.37 7.90 -11.85
C ASP A 149 -13.13 6.52 -12.50
N GLY A 150 -13.97 5.55 -12.15
CA GLY A 150 -13.82 4.17 -12.61
C GLY A 150 -14.27 3.13 -11.59
N GLU A 151 -14.09 1.85 -11.94
CA GLU A 151 -14.28 0.72 -11.03
C GLU A 151 -12.95 0.37 -10.37
N HIS A 152 -12.97 0.17 -9.05
CA HIS A 152 -11.76 -0.03 -8.25
C HIS A 152 -11.87 -1.24 -7.33
N VAL A 153 -10.74 -1.90 -7.11
CA VAL A 153 -10.54 -2.88 -6.03
C VAL A 153 -9.90 -2.16 -4.85
N VAL A 154 -10.51 -2.27 -3.68
CA VAL A 154 -9.97 -1.69 -2.44
C VAL A 154 -9.66 -2.81 -1.46
N LEU A 155 -8.39 -2.92 -1.07
CA LEU A 155 -7.98 -3.70 0.09
C LEU A 155 -7.57 -2.74 1.21
N SER A 156 -8.11 -2.96 2.40
CA SER A 156 -7.59 -2.37 3.63
C SER A 156 -7.15 -3.48 4.58
N PHE A 157 -6.10 -3.24 5.38
CA PHE A 157 -5.74 -4.14 6.48
C PHE A 157 -5.04 -3.41 7.63
N LEU A 158 -5.21 -3.96 8.83
CA LEU A 158 -4.55 -3.48 10.04
C LEU A 158 -3.06 -3.84 10.01
N SER A 159 -2.22 -2.90 10.41
CA SER A 159 -0.76 -3.03 10.39
C SER A 159 -0.15 -2.59 11.71
N ARG A 160 0.86 -3.34 12.16
CA ARG A 160 1.74 -2.95 13.27
C ARG A 160 2.47 -1.65 12.93
N SER A 161 3.05 -0.99 13.93
CA SER A 161 3.73 0.29 13.71
C SER A 161 4.87 0.18 12.68
N TYR A 162 5.52 -0.97 12.57
CA TYR A 162 6.56 -1.27 11.56
C TYR A 162 6.00 -1.86 10.26
N HIS A 163 4.75 -1.52 9.95
CA HIS A 163 4.04 -1.81 8.70
C HIS A 163 3.86 -3.31 8.40
N GLU A 164 4.00 -4.18 9.39
CA GLU A 164 3.70 -5.60 9.25
C GLU A 164 2.19 -5.83 9.37
N SER A 165 1.60 -6.46 8.36
CA SER A 165 0.17 -6.73 8.34
C SER A 165 -0.30 -7.79 9.35
N LEU A 166 -1.53 -7.63 9.82
CA LEU A 166 -2.24 -8.65 10.58
C LEU A 166 -2.93 -9.60 9.59
N LYS A 167 -2.42 -10.82 9.46
CA LYS A 167 -2.80 -11.80 8.42
C LYS A 167 -3.90 -12.76 8.87
N HIS A 168 -5.09 -12.23 9.15
CA HIS A 168 -6.27 -13.03 9.49
C HIS A 168 -7.57 -12.34 9.07
N ARG A 169 -8.64 -13.13 8.96
CA ARG A 169 -9.95 -12.71 8.40
C ARG A 169 -10.59 -11.49 9.09
N GLY A 170 -10.29 -11.26 10.36
CA GLY A 170 -10.81 -10.10 11.08
C GLY A 170 -10.09 -8.80 10.74
N ALA A 171 -8.84 -8.86 10.26
CA ALA A 171 -7.96 -7.71 10.18
C ALA A 171 -7.88 -7.05 8.80
N TYR A 172 -8.71 -7.48 7.84
CA TYR A 172 -8.75 -6.89 6.50
C TYR A 172 -10.18 -6.74 5.98
N ASP A 173 -10.33 -5.88 4.98
CA ASP A 173 -11.55 -5.72 4.19
C ASP A 173 -11.17 -5.61 2.71
N LEU A 174 -11.81 -6.41 1.85
CA LEU A 174 -11.62 -6.41 0.41
C LEU A 174 -12.98 -6.18 -0.26
N ARG A 175 -13.09 -5.16 -1.10
CA ARG A 175 -14.31 -4.88 -1.87
C ARG A 175 -14.02 -4.15 -3.17
N THR A 176 -15.02 -4.16 -4.05
CA THR A 176 -15.05 -3.32 -5.24
C THR A 176 -15.97 -2.12 -5.03
N ILE A 177 -15.66 -1.01 -5.67
CA ILE A 177 -16.46 0.23 -5.67
C ILE A 177 -16.42 0.86 -7.07
N THR A 178 -17.38 1.74 -7.36
CA THR A 178 -17.34 2.62 -8.53
C THR A 178 -17.22 4.07 -8.07
N VAL A 179 -16.28 4.82 -8.64
CA VAL A 179 -16.12 6.26 -8.38
C VAL A 179 -16.60 7.02 -9.61
N GLY A 180 -17.47 8.00 -9.38
CA GLY A 180 -18.03 8.82 -10.45
C GLY A 180 -18.72 8.00 -11.53
N THR A 181 -18.55 8.42 -12.79
CA THR A 181 -19.06 7.70 -13.94
C THR A 181 -17.87 7.22 -14.78
N PRO A 182 -17.71 5.89 -14.98
CA PRO A 182 -16.65 5.37 -15.84
C PRO A 182 -16.71 6.02 -17.23
N ALA A 183 -15.55 6.40 -17.77
CA ALA A 183 -15.49 7.01 -19.10
C ALA A 183 -16.05 6.05 -20.16
N PRO A 184 -16.73 6.55 -21.21
CA PRO A 184 -17.20 5.72 -22.31
C PRO A 184 -16.06 4.88 -22.91
N GLY A 185 -16.29 3.58 -23.10
CA GLY A 185 -15.28 2.66 -23.63
C GLY A 185 -14.26 2.13 -22.60
N THR A 186 -14.40 2.48 -21.31
CA THR A 186 -13.60 1.86 -20.24
C THR A 186 -13.90 0.37 -20.18
N THR A 187 -12.84 -0.45 -20.14
CA THR A 187 -12.99 -1.90 -19.94
C THR A 187 -13.47 -2.14 -18.51
N PRO A 188 -14.57 -2.89 -18.29
CA PRO A 188 -15.04 -3.21 -16.95
C PRO A 188 -13.96 -3.92 -16.13
N LEU A 189 -13.93 -3.65 -14.83
CA LEU A 189 -13.08 -4.31 -13.88
C LEU A 189 -13.43 -5.80 -13.83
N ASN A 190 -12.53 -6.64 -14.32
CA ASN A 190 -12.66 -8.09 -14.23
C ASN A 190 -11.97 -8.63 -12.98
N PHE A 191 -12.48 -8.26 -11.80
CA PHE A 191 -11.96 -8.75 -10.51
C PHE A 191 -12.95 -9.70 -9.84
N ASP A 192 -12.55 -10.96 -9.68
CA ASP A 192 -13.30 -11.92 -8.87
C ASP A 192 -12.87 -11.84 -7.40
N VAL A 193 -13.71 -11.24 -6.58
CA VAL A 193 -13.49 -11.10 -5.12
C VAL A 193 -13.39 -12.44 -4.38
N LYS A 194 -13.74 -13.57 -5.01
CA LYS A 194 -13.62 -14.93 -4.45
C LYS A 194 -12.40 -15.69 -4.96
N ALA A 195 -11.75 -15.21 -6.02
CA ALA A 195 -10.54 -15.81 -6.54
C ALA A 195 -9.34 -15.53 -5.62
N PRO A 196 -8.28 -16.36 -5.67
CA PRO A 196 -6.99 -16.06 -5.08
C PRO A 196 -6.47 -14.69 -5.53
N ALA A 197 -6.14 -13.83 -4.56
CA ALA A 197 -5.59 -12.50 -4.83
C ALA A 197 -4.34 -12.24 -3.99
N LEU A 198 -3.40 -11.50 -4.56
CA LEU A 198 -2.19 -11.01 -3.92
C LEU A 198 -2.15 -9.49 -4.03
N PHE A 199 -1.94 -8.82 -2.91
CA PHE A 199 -1.75 -7.38 -2.83
C PHE A 199 -0.35 -7.10 -2.28
N TYR A 200 0.46 -6.42 -3.08
CA TYR A 200 1.81 -6.03 -2.67
C TYR A 200 1.73 -4.89 -1.66
N SER A 201 2.40 -5.03 -0.51
CA SER A 201 2.44 -3.98 0.52
C SER A 201 3.81 -3.30 0.50
N ARG A 202 4.89 -4.05 0.70
CA ARG A 202 6.24 -3.47 0.85
C ARG A 202 7.36 -4.48 0.57
N PRO A 203 8.59 -4.03 0.25
CA PRO A 203 9.12 -2.66 0.33
C PRO A 203 8.45 -1.63 -0.58
N LYS A 204 8.41 -0.37 -0.15
CA LYS A 204 8.06 0.77 -1.01
C LYS A 204 9.06 1.92 -0.81
N ASP A 205 9.11 2.84 -1.77
CA ASP A 205 9.96 4.02 -1.72
C ASP A 205 11.45 3.69 -1.47
N THR A 206 12.21 4.63 -0.92
CA THR A 206 13.65 4.49 -0.67
C THR A 206 13.92 4.27 0.81
N TYR A 207 14.74 3.26 1.13
CA TYR A 207 15.24 2.99 2.48
C TYR A 207 16.66 3.54 2.62
N ALA A 208 16.98 4.13 3.77
CA ALA A 208 18.31 4.70 4.06
C ALA A 208 18.72 4.45 5.51
N GLY A 209 20.04 4.56 5.77
CA GLY A 209 20.58 4.43 7.13
C GLY A 209 20.25 3.08 7.77
N LYS A 210 19.81 3.08 9.04
CA LYS A 210 19.46 1.83 9.75
C LYS A 210 18.26 1.11 9.12
N ASP A 211 17.32 1.84 8.51
CA ASP A 211 16.14 1.24 7.89
C ASP A 211 16.47 0.45 6.61
N ALA A 212 17.62 0.70 5.99
CA ALA A 212 18.11 -0.07 4.85
C ALA A 212 18.79 -1.38 5.25
N GLN A 213 19.06 -1.61 6.55
CA GLN A 213 19.77 -2.80 7.02
C GLN A 213 18.87 -4.04 7.07
N LYS A 214 17.59 -3.87 7.42
CA LYS A 214 16.57 -4.91 7.39
C LYS A 214 15.29 -4.36 6.76
N ILE A 215 15.02 -4.81 5.55
CA ILE A 215 13.86 -4.38 4.77
C ILE A 215 12.81 -5.47 4.84
N MET A 216 11.62 -5.14 5.33
CA MET A 216 10.51 -6.09 5.35
C MET A 216 9.92 -6.26 3.94
N LEU A 217 9.76 -7.52 3.56
CA LEU A 217 8.88 -7.93 2.49
C LEU A 217 7.52 -8.28 3.10
N ASP A 218 6.47 -7.52 2.77
CA ASP A 218 5.11 -7.81 3.19
C ASP A 218 4.14 -7.74 2.02
N PHE A 219 3.16 -8.64 2.02
CA PHE A 219 2.10 -8.73 1.03
C PHE A 219 0.88 -9.38 1.70
N TYR A 220 -0.30 -9.10 1.15
CA TYR A 220 -1.55 -9.64 1.65
C TYR A 220 -2.13 -10.64 0.67
N LEU A 221 -2.54 -11.81 1.18
CA LEU A 221 -3.22 -12.83 0.40
C LEU A 221 -4.70 -12.90 0.80
N VAL A 222 -5.56 -13.05 -0.20
CA VAL A 222 -7.00 -13.25 0.01
C VAL A 222 -7.45 -14.47 -0.79
N ASN A 223 -8.33 -15.28 -0.20
CA ASN A 223 -8.87 -16.54 -0.76
C ASN A 223 -7.81 -17.55 -1.23
N THR A 224 -6.65 -17.56 -0.60
CA THR A 224 -5.59 -18.53 -0.87
C THR A 224 -4.70 -18.73 0.35
N THR A 225 -4.04 -19.87 0.42
CA THR A 225 -3.01 -20.20 1.40
C THR A 225 -1.75 -20.65 0.66
N LEU A 226 -0.60 -20.52 1.31
CA LEU A 226 0.66 -21.02 0.77
C LEU A 226 0.99 -22.39 1.38
N ALA A 227 1.57 -23.27 0.56
CA ALA A 227 2.03 -24.58 1.01
C ALA A 227 3.17 -25.09 0.12
N PRO A 228 4.04 -25.99 0.61
CA PRO A 228 5.12 -26.59 -0.19
C PRO A 228 4.63 -27.27 -1.47
N ASP A 229 3.46 -27.91 -1.42
CA ASP A 229 2.84 -28.62 -2.54
C ASP A 229 1.63 -27.87 -3.13
N GLY A 230 1.47 -26.59 -2.80
CA GLY A 230 0.32 -25.78 -3.20
C GLY A 230 0.72 -24.47 -3.87
N ASN A 231 -0.11 -23.44 -3.68
CA ASN A 231 0.20 -22.10 -4.14
C ASN A 231 1.46 -21.56 -3.43
N LYS A 232 2.24 -20.80 -4.17
CA LYS A 232 3.46 -20.14 -3.70
C LYS A 232 3.48 -18.71 -4.20
N VAL A 233 4.19 -17.85 -3.47
CA VAL A 233 4.52 -16.50 -3.95
C VAL A 233 5.94 -16.50 -4.44
N ARG A 234 6.16 -15.96 -5.65
CA ARG A 234 7.49 -15.71 -6.18
C ARG A 234 7.87 -14.26 -5.91
N ALA A 235 8.92 -14.06 -5.11
CA ALA A 235 9.54 -12.76 -4.91
C ALA A 235 10.83 -12.68 -5.72
N THR A 236 10.92 -11.71 -6.63
CA THR A 236 12.15 -11.45 -7.41
C THR A 236 12.83 -10.21 -6.87
N ILE A 237 13.99 -10.38 -6.23
CA ILE A 237 14.74 -9.30 -5.56
C ILE A 237 16.14 -9.23 -6.16
N ASN A 238 16.49 -8.07 -6.74
CA ASN A 238 17.77 -7.86 -7.43
C ASN A 238 18.07 -8.97 -8.46
N GLY A 239 17.06 -9.41 -9.19
CA GLY A 239 17.15 -10.49 -10.18
C GLY A 239 17.16 -11.92 -9.60
N ASN A 240 17.15 -12.09 -8.27
CA ASN A 240 17.12 -13.39 -7.61
C ASN A 240 15.68 -13.79 -7.25
N GLU A 241 15.28 -15.00 -7.64
CA GLU A 241 13.95 -15.54 -7.33
C GLU A 241 13.94 -16.32 -6.01
N PHE A 242 13.01 -15.95 -5.13
CA PHE A 242 12.69 -16.62 -3.87
C PHE A 242 11.27 -17.18 -3.95
N MET A 243 11.09 -18.46 -3.63
CA MET A 243 9.78 -19.11 -3.63
C MET A 243 9.29 -19.23 -2.18
N LEU A 244 8.20 -18.55 -1.88
CA LEU A 244 7.61 -18.50 -0.56
C LEU A 244 6.42 -19.45 -0.52
N ASP A 245 6.50 -20.43 0.36
CA ASP A 245 5.45 -21.40 0.63
C ASP A 245 4.79 -21.19 2.01
N GLN A 246 5.17 -20.12 2.71
CA GLN A 246 4.60 -19.70 3.98
C GLN A 246 4.20 -18.22 3.93
N TRP A 247 3.03 -17.91 4.47
CA TRP A 247 2.52 -16.55 4.65
C TRP A 247 2.44 -16.25 6.16
N LEU A 248 3.58 -15.90 6.74
CA LEU A 248 3.71 -15.59 8.16
C LEU A 248 3.37 -14.12 8.44
N PRO A 249 2.70 -13.76 9.56
CA PRO A 249 2.52 -12.39 10.06
C PRO A 249 3.83 -11.66 10.15
#